data_AF-A0AAV1HMP3-F1
#
_entry.id   AF-A0AAV1HMP3-F1
#
_cell.length_a   1.000
_cell.length_b   1.000
_cell.length_c   1.000
_cell.angle_alpha   90.00
_cell.angle_beta   90.00
_cell.angle_gamma   90.00
#
_symmetry.space_group_name_H-M   'P 1'
#
loop_
_entity.id
_entity.type
_entity.pdbx_description
1 polymer ?
#
loop_
_entity_poly.entity_id
_entity_poly.type
_entity_poly.pdbx_seq_one_letter_code
_entity_poly.pdbx_strand_id
1 'polypeptide(L)'
;MCVFLWGYVCGCGAVQERAELLVVRVLSSFKSSDIEKAVGSLDKAGVDLLMKYIYRGFEKPSDNSSAVLLQWHEKALAVGGVGSIVRVLTARKTV
;
A
#
# COMPACT_ATOMS: atom_id res chain seq x y z
N MET A 1 -6.55 -10.49 13.94
CA MET A 1 -7.78 -9.68 14.04
C MET A 1 -7.96 -8.65 12.91
N CYS A 2 -6.95 -8.24 12.13
CA CYS A 2 -7.11 -7.11 11.18
C CYS A 2 -7.11 -7.43 9.67
N VAL A 3 -7.28 -8.69 9.24
CA VAL A 3 -7.26 -9.05 7.79
C VAL A 3 -8.63 -9.54 7.28
N PHE A 4 -9.65 -9.60 8.13
CA PHE A 4 -10.91 -10.28 7.80
C PHE A 4 -11.98 -9.41 7.11
N LEU A 5 -11.69 -8.15 6.77
CA LEU A 5 -12.68 -7.25 6.15
C LEU A 5 -12.50 -7.03 4.64
N TRP A 6 -11.45 -7.56 4.01
CA TRP A 6 -11.14 -7.27 2.60
C TRP A 6 -11.81 -8.23 1.59
N GLY A 7 -12.75 -9.08 2.04
CA GLY A 7 -13.39 -10.10 1.21
C GLY A 7 -14.60 -9.66 0.38
N TYR A 8 -15.05 -8.40 0.46
CA TYR A 8 -16.34 -7.97 -0.12
C TYR A 8 -16.26 -6.64 -0.87
N VAL A 9 -15.44 -6.55 -1.94
CA VAL A 9 -15.68 -5.54 -2.99
C VAL A 9 -15.61 -6.20 -4.35
N CYS A 10 -16.80 -6.32 -4.95
CA CYS A 10 -17.10 -6.88 -6.26
C CYS A 10 -16.61 -5.93 -7.37
N GLY A 11 -15.78 -6.45 -8.29
CA GLY A 11 -15.42 -5.79 -9.55
C GLY A 11 -14.22 -6.43 -10.24
N CYS A 12 -14.44 -7.48 -11.06
CA CYS A 12 -13.42 -8.18 -11.86
C CYS A 12 -12.02 -8.26 -11.21
N GLY A 13 -11.81 -9.22 -10.30
CA GLY A 13 -10.55 -9.40 -9.55
C GLY A 13 -9.26 -9.42 -10.39
N ALA A 14 -9.36 -9.72 -11.69
CA ALA A 14 -8.24 -9.67 -12.64
C ALA A 14 -7.67 -8.24 -12.87
N VAL A 15 -8.49 -7.18 -12.80
CA VAL A 15 -8.01 -5.80 -13.04
C VAL A 15 -7.30 -5.26 -11.80
N GLN A 16 -7.85 -5.54 -10.62
CA GLN A 16 -7.28 -5.16 -9.33
C GLN A 16 -5.95 -5.88 -9.10
N GLU A 17 -5.87 -7.18 -9.39
CA GLU A 17 -4.63 -7.94 -9.28
C GLU A 17 -3.53 -7.41 -10.22
N ARG A 18 -3.87 -7.02 -11.45
CA ARG A 18 -2.91 -6.38 -12.36
C ARG A 18 -2.41 -5.05 -11.82
N ALA A 19 -3.30 -4.22 -11.28
CA ALA A 19 -2.92 -2.95 -10.68
C ALA A 19 -2.01 -3.15 -9.46
N GLU A 20 -2.34 -4.09 -8.57
CA GLU A 20 -1.54 -4.45 -7.39
C GLU A 20 -0.13 -4.89 -7.79
N LEU A 21 0.00 -5.80 -8.76
CA LEU A 21 1.28 -6.28 -9.25
C LEU A 21 2.12 -5.17 -9.88
N LEU A 22 1.49 -4.24 -10.60
CA LEU A 22 2.17 -3.09 -11.17
C LEU A 22 2.68 -2.15 -10.07
N VAL A 23 1.85 -1.87 -9.06
CA VAL A 23 2.25 -1.03 -7.92
C VAL A 23 3.41 -1.67 -7.17
N VAL A 24 3.32 -2.95 -6.78
CA VAL A 24 4.42 -3.63 -6.08
C VAL A 24 5.69 -3.66 -6.93
N ARG A 25 5.59 -3.89 -8.24
CA ARG A 25 6.75 -3.83 -9.14
C ARG A 25 7.39 -2.44 -9.17
N VAL A 26 6.59 -1.38 -9.25
CA VAL A 26 7.08 -0.01 -9.20
C VAL A 26 7.75 0.25 -7.85
N LEU A 27 7.10 -0.07 -6.74
CA LEU A 27 7.65 0.11 -5.39
C LEU A 27 8.99 -0.63 -5.21
N SER A 28 9.12 -1.84 -5.75
CA SER A 28 10.37 -2.63 -5.74
C SER A 28 11.47 -2.08 -6.65
N SER A 29 11.14 -1.24 -7.64
CA SER A 29 12.11 -0.61 -8.54
C SER A 29 12.72 0.67 -7.97
N PHE A 30 12.17 1.22 -6.89
CA PHE A 30 12.69 2.42 -6.26
C PHE A 30 13.88 2.12 -5.36
N LYS A 31 14.84 3.05 -5.31
CA LYS A 31 15.90 3.03 -4.30
C LYS A 31 15.36 3.59 -3.00
N SER A 32 15.80 3.03 -1.88
CA SER A 32 15.43 3.47 -0.53
C SER A 32 15.67 4.96 -0.27
N SER A 33 16.67 5.56 -0.92
CA SER A 33 16.96 7.00 -0.87
C SER A 33 15.91 7.90 -1.52
N ASP A 34 15.15 7.38 -2.49
CA ASP A 34 14.17 8.16 -3.26
C ASP A 34 12.74 8.00 -2.74
N ILE A 35 12.50 7.01 -1.86
CA ILE A 35 11.20 6.72 -1.26
C ILE A 35 10.67 7.93 -0.50
N GLU A 36 11.48 8.58 0.33
CA GLU A 36 11.03 9.73 1.14
C GLU A 36 10.56 10.90 0.27
N LYS A 37 11.29 11.19 -0.82
CA LYS A 37 10.92 12.25 -1.77
C LYS A 37 9.64 11.89 -2.52
N ALA A 38 9.48 10.62 -2.91
CA ALA A 38 8.28 10.14 -3.58
C ALA A 38 7.07 10.24 -2.65
N VAL A 39 7.15 9.74 -1.41
CA VAL A 39 6.03 9.84 -0.45
C VAL A 39 5.73 11.31 -0.11
N GLY A 40 6.75 12.16 0.00
CA GLY A 40 6.58 13.59 0.27
C GLY A 40 5.92 14.37 -0.86
N SER A 41 5.92 13.86 -2.10
CA SER A 41 5.21 14.47 -3.22
C SER A 41 3.76 14.00 -3.37
N LEU A 42 3.33 12.99 -2.60
CA LEU A 42 1.96 12.53 -2.57
C LEU A 42 1.11 13.37 -1.60
N ASP A 43 -0.10 13.74 -2.01
CA ASP A 43 -1.12 14.30 -1.13
C ASP A 43 -1.58 13.29 -0.07
N LYS A 44 -2.23 13.77 1.00
CA LYS A 44 -2.79 12.91 2.06
C LYS A 44 -3.63 11.74 1.53
N ALA A 45 -4.45 11.97 0.51
CA ALA A 45 -5.25 10.93 -0.12
C ALA A 45 -4.38 9.91 -0.87
N GLY A 46 -3.28 10.35 -1.48
CA GLY A 46 -2.30 9.50 -2.13
C GLY A 46 -1.54 8.62 -1.14
N VAL A 47 -1.13 9.19 0.01
CA VAL A 47 -0.46 8.43 1.08
C VAL A 47 -1.40 7.36 1.66
N ASP A 48 -2.68 7.68 1.85
CA ASP A 48 -3.69 6.70 2.28
C ASP A 48 -3.87 5.57 1.25
N LEU A 49 -3.87 5.91 -0.03
CA LEU A 49 -3.97 4.93 -1.12
C LEU A 49 -2.73 4.03 -1.19
N LEU A 50 -1.54 4.61 -1.07
CA LEU A 50 -0.28 3.88 -0.99
C LEU A 50 -0.30 2.88 0.17
N MET A 51 -0.77 3.32 1.35
CA MET A 51 -0.88 2.45 2.52
C MET A 51 -1.82 1.27 2.27
N LYS A 52 -2.94 1.45 1.55
CA LYS A 52 -3.82 0.33 1.13
C LYS A 52 -3.07 -0.69 0.27
N TYR A 53 -2.31 -0.24 -0.73
CA TYR A 53 -1.55 -1.14 -1.59
C TYR A 53 -0.42 -1.87 -0.85
N ILE A 54 0.21 -1.22 0.13
CA ILE A 54 1.22 -1.87 0.99
C ILE A 54 0.58 -3.01 1.79
N TYR A 55 -0.58 -2.78 2.41
CA TYR A 55 -1.29 -3.82 3.15
C TYR A 55 -1.75 -4.97 2.24
N ARG A 56 -2.20 -4.69 1.01
CA ARG A 56 -2.48 -5.73 0.00
C ARG A 56 -1.24 -6.52 -0.40
N GLY A 57 -0.10 -5.84 -0.59
CA GLY A 57 1.17 -6.48 -0.91
C GLY A 57 1.60 -7.49 0.17
N PHE A 58 1.28 -7.23 1.44
CA PHE A 58 1.53 -8.18 2.53
C PHE A 58 0.60 -9.41 2.53
N GLU A 59 -0.58 -9.34 1.90
CA GLU A 59 -1.47 -10.51 1.76
C GLU A 59 -0.93 -11.52 0.74
N LYS A 60 -0.17 -11.07 -0.26
CA LYS A 60 0.50 -11.90 -1.28
C LYS A 60 2.01 -11.64 -1.27
N PRO A 61 2.76 -12.08 -0.24
CA PRO A 61 4.19 -11.86 -0.19
C PRO A 61 4.88 -12.63 -1.33
N SER A 62 5.59 -11.90 -2.19
CA SER A 62 6.55 -12.47 -3.15
C SER A 62 7.95 -12.36 -2.56
N ASP A 63 8.79 -13.38 -2.74
CA ASP A 63 10.17 -13.40 -2.23
C ASP A 63 10.89 -12.09 -2.58
N ASN A 64 11.46 -11.41 -1.57
CA ASN A 64 12.10 -10.08 -1.57
C ASN A 64 11.19 -8.83 -1.50
N SER A 65 9.91 -8.91 -1.85
CA SER A 65 9.02 -7.73 -1.88
C SER A 65 8.67 -7.20 -0.47
N SER A 66 8.64 -8.07 0.53
CA SER A 66 8.28 -7.73 1.92
C SER A 66 9.24 -6.71 2.56
N ALA A 67 10.55 -6.80 2.27
CA ALA A 67 11.53 -5.87 2.80
C ALA A 67 11.33 -4.45 2.25
N VAL A 68 11.05 -4.34 0.95
CA VAL A 68 10.76 -3.06 0.30
C VAL A 68 9.45 -2.48 0.81
N LEU A 69 8.39 -3.30 0.93
CA LEU A 69 7.09 -2.87 1.47
C LEU A 69 7.20 -2.30 2.89
N LEU A 70 8.05 -2.88 3.75
CA LEU A 70 8.32 -2.34 5.09
C LEU A 70 9.03 -0.97 5.05
N GLN A 71 9.96 -0.77 4.12
CA GLN A 71 10.61 0.54 3.93
C GLN A 71 9.59 1.60 3.48
N TRP A 72 8.72 1.25 2.52
CA TRP A 72 7.63 2.13 2.10
C TRP A 72 6.65 2.44 3.22
N HIS A 73 6.32 1.44 4.05
CA HIS A 73 5.45 1.61 5.21
C HIS A 73 6.02 2.62 6.21
N GLU A 74 7.31 2.50 6.56
CA GLU A 74 7.98 3.44 7.48
C GLU A 74 7.90 4.88 6.97
N LYS A 75 8.19 5.11 5.69
CA LYS A 75 8.17 6.46 5.12
C LYS A 75 6.76 7.01 4.93
N ALA A 76 5.81 6.18 4.52
CA ALA A 76 4.39 6.54 4.45
C ALA A 76 3.81 6.88 5.83
N LEU A 77 4.25 6.19 6.89
CA LEU A 77 3.88 6.50 8.27
C LEU A 77 4.48 7.83 8.72
N ALA A 78 5.72 8.13 8.36
CA ALA A 78 6.37 9.40 8.70
C ALA A 78 5.61 10.61 8.11
N VAL A 79 5.05 10.48 6.91
CA VAL A 79 4.30 11.57 6.23
C VAL A 79 2.81 11.58 6.61
N GLY A 80 2.15 10.41 6.55
CA GLY A 80 0.71 10.28 6.77
C GLY A 80 0.27 10.16 8.23
N GLY A 81 1.22 9.87 9.13
CA GLY A 81 0.97 9.56 10.53
C GLY A 81 0.12 8.31 10.72
N VAL A 82 -0.23 8.00 11.98
CA VAL A 82 -1.09 6.84 12.31
C VAL A 82 -2.49 6.98 11.69
N GLY A 83 -2.93 8.20 11.39
CA GLY A 83 -4.22 8.47 10.76
C GLY A 83 -4.39 7.84 9.38
N SER A 84 -3.32 7.65 8.60
CA SER A 84 -3.39 6.97 7.29
C SER A 84 -3.68 5.47 7.45
N ILE A 85 -3.09 4.83 8.46
CA ILE A 85 -3.35 3.42 8.79
C ILE A 85 -4.79 3.23 9.25
N VAL A 86 -5.28 4.10 10.16
CA VAL A 86 -6.66 4.01 10.67
C VAL A 86 -7.66 4.16 9.52
N ARG A 87 -7.41 5.07 8.56
CA ARG A 87 -8.27 5.23 7.38
C ARG A 87 -8.26 4.01 6.47
N VAL A 88 -7.14 3.30 6.33
CA VAL A 88 -7.07 2.01 5.62
C VAL A 88 -7.91 0.96 6.33
N LEU A 89 -7.72 0.79 7.65
CA LEU A 89 -8.42 -0.20 8.45
C LEU A 89 -9.93 0.07 8.58
N THR A 90 -10.34 1.33 8.49
CA THR A 90 -11.76 1.75 8.61
C THR A 90 -12.46 1.86 7.25
N ALA A 91 -11.74 1.70 6.13
CA ALA A 91 -12.31 1.82 4.80
C ALA A 91 -13.26 0.65 4.48
N ARG A 92 -14.56 0.93 4.38
CA ARG A 92 -15.61 -0.04 3.96
C ARG A 92 -15.65 -0.33 2.45
N LYS A 93 -14.97 0.48 1.64
CA LYS A 93 -14.76 0.27 0.20
C LYS A 93 -13.27 0.44 -0.09
N THR A 94 -12.63 -0.66 -0.42
CA THR A 94 -11.22 -0.75 -0.79
C THR A 94 -11.10 -0.85 -2.31
N VAL A 95 -9.92 -0.51 -2.84
CA VAL A 95 -9.59 -0.66 -4.27
C VAL A 95 -9.77 -2.09 -4.76
#